data_AF-A0A851HA39-F1
#
_entry.id   AF-A0A851HA39-F1
#
_cell.length_a   1.000
_cell.length_b   1.000
_cell.length_c   1.000
_cell.angle_alpha   90.00
_cell.angle_beta   90.00
_cell.angle_gamma   90.00
#
_symmetry.space_group_name_H-M   'P 1'
#
loop_
_entity.id
_entity.type
_entity.pdbx_description
1 polymer ?
#
loop_
_entity_poly.entity_id
_entity_poly.type
_entity_poly.pdbx_seq_one_letter_code
_entity_poly.pdbx_strand_id
1 'polypeptide(L)' 'MSTKLPAVDPRQLRRQLGMNQSEFWQRIDVTQSGGSRYESGRPMPKPVRRLLGVVYLKETVTPFTPETHNT' A
#
# COMPACT_ATOMS: atom_id res chain seq x y z
N MET A 1 -11.43 -4.71 -17.18
CA MET A 1 -10.60 -5.79 -16.61
C MET A 1 -10.09 -5.32 -15.26
N SER A 2 -10.57 -5.90 -14.15
CA SER A 2 -10.11 -5.53 -12.81
C SER A 2 -8.73 -6.16 -12.58
N THR A 3 -7.66 -5.40 -12.79
CA THR A 3 -6.29 -5.90 -12.62
C THR A 3 -6.10 -6.31 -11.16
N LYS A 4 -6.07 -7.63 -10.94
CA LYS A 4 -5.75 -8.23 -9.65
C LYS A 4 -4.28 -7.89 -9.40
N LEU A 5 -4.03 -7.00 -8.45
CA LEU A 5 -2.68 -6.67 -8.02
C LEU A 5 -1.94 -7.97 -7.66
N PRO A 6 -0.71 -8.19 -8.18
CA PRO A 6 0.13 -9.25 -7.64
C PRO A 6 0.22 -9.04 -6.13
N ALA A 7 0.04 -10.10 -5.35
CA ALA A 7 0.15 -10.03 -3.90
C ALA A 7 1.61 -9.68 -3.55
N VAL A 8 1.91 -8.38 -3.41
CA VAL A 8 3.25 -7.92 -3.07
C VAL A 8 3.49 -8.21 -1.59
N ASP A 9 4.55 -8.98 -1.33
CA ASP A 9 5.05 -9.18 0.03
C ASP A 9 5.72 -7.89 0.52
N PRO A 10 5.13 -7.18 1.50
CA PRO A 10 5.69 -5.93 1.99
C PRO A 10 7.08 -6.12 2.62
N ARG A 11 7.39 -7.30 3.15
CA ARG A 11 8.71 -7.61 3.72
C ARG A 11 9.77 -7.67 2.64
N GLN A 12 9.46 -8.31 1.51
CA GLN A 12 10.38 -8.40 0.38
C GLN A 12 10.63 -7.02 -0.23
N LEU A 13 9.57 -6.25 -0.47
CA LEU A 13 9.65 -4.88 -0.98
C LEU A 13 10.50 -3.99 -0.07
N ARG A 14 10.24 -4.02 1.25
CA ARG A 14 11.03 -3.27 2.22
C ARG A 14 12.52 -3.62 2.19
N ARG A 15 12.84 -4.93 2.11
CA ARG A 15 14.22 -5.42 2.06
C ARG A 15 14.94 -4.96 0.79
N GLN A 16 14.25 -4.98 -0.36
CA GLN A 16 14.81 -4.47 -1.62
C GLN A 16 15.12 -2.97 -1.55
N LEU A 17 14.32 -2.22 -0.81
CA LEU A 17 14.53 -0.78 -0.58
C LEU A 17 15.60 -0.48 0.50
N GLY A 18 16.14 -1.49 1.18
CA GLY A 18 17.16 -1.29 2.23
C GLY A 18 16.65 -0.63 3.51
N MET A 19 15.33 -0.64 3.74
CA MET A 19 14.70 0.09 4.84
C MET A 19 14.41 -0.78 6.06
N ASN A 20 14.48 -0.17 7.24
CA ASN A 20 13.94 -0.79 8.46
C ASN A 20 12.40 -0.68 8.49
N GLN A 21 11.76 -1.37 9.44
CA GLN A 21 10.30 -1.40 9.53
C GLN A 21 9.70 -0.02 9.79
N SER A 22 10.29 0.78 10.69
CA SER A 22 9.79 2.12 10.99
C SER A 22 9.81 3.01 9.76
N GLU A 23 10.94 3.09 9.05
CA GLU A 23 11.11 3.92 7.85
C GLU A 23 10.12 3.54 6.73
N PHE A 24 9.89 2.25 6.56
CA PHE A 24 9.02 1.75 5.51
C PHE A 24 7.53 1.98 5.82
N TRP A 25 7.11 1.67 7.05
CA TRP A 25 5.69 1.73 7.43
C TRP A 25 5.22 3.15 7.76
N GLN A 26 6.10 4.03 8.25
CA GLN A 26 5.77 5.43 8.52
C GLN A 26 5.36 6.22 7.27
N ARG A 27 5.83 5.86 6.07
CA ARG A 27 5.42 6.54 4.82
C ARG A 27 3.93 6.43 4.50
N ILE A 28 3.22 5.49 5.12
CA ILE A 28 1.78 5.27 4.94
C ILE A 28 1.04 5.31 6.29
N ASP A 29 1.60 6.02 7.27
CA ASP A 29 1.03 6.21 8.61
C ASP A 29 0.73 4.91 9.37
N VAL A 30 1.53 3.87 9.12
CA VAL A 30 1.47 2.61 9.86
C VAL A 30 2.60 2.58 10.89
N THR A 31 2.26 2.26 12.15
CA THR A 31 3.26 2.07 13.20
C THR A 31 4.18 0.89 12.91
N GLN A 32 5.42 0.91 13.41
CA GLN A 32 6.36 -0.20 13.24
C GLN A 32 5.78 -1.54 13.75
N SER A 33 5.11 -1.54 14.91
CA SER A 33 4.49 -2.73 15.48
C SER A 33 3.30 -3.24 14.64
N GLY A 34 2.53 -2.32 14.04
CA GLY A 34 1.48 -2.66 13.07
C GLY A 34 2.06 -3.29 11.80
N GLY A 35 3.09 -2.67 11.24
CA GLY A 35 3.80 -3.16 10.07
C GLY A 35 4.43 -4.53 10.25
N SER A 36 5.09 -4.76 11.39
CA SER A 36 5.68 -6.05 11.75
C SER A 36 4.66 -7.20 11.74
N ARG A 37 3.42 -6.94 12.19
CA ARG A 37 2.34 -7.93 12.12
C ARG A 37 1.99 -8.27 10.67
N TYR A 38 1.94 -7.27 9.77
CA TYR A 38 1.65 -7.51 8.36
C TYR A 38 2.78 -8.32 7.68
N GLU A 39 4.04 -8.03 7.98
CA GLU A 39 5.19 -8.82 7.50
C GLU A 39 5.23 -10.26 8.04
N SER A 40 4.54 -10.51 9.14
CA SER A 40 4.45 -11.83 9.79
C SER A 40 3.21 -12.63 9.37
N GLY A 41 2.47 -12.15 8.36
CA GLY A 41 1.32 -12.87 7.81
C GLY A 41 -0.05 -12.43 8.33
N ARG A 42 -0.13 -11.38 9.16
CA ARG A 42 -1.44 -10.81 9.52
C ARG A 42 -2.13 -10.25 8.26
N PRO A 43 -3.42 -10.54 8.04
CA PRO A 43 -4.17 -9.95 6.95
C PRO A 43 -4.10 -8.41 6.97
N MET A 44 -3.69 -7.84 5.84
CA MET A 44 -3.54 -6.40 5.69
C MET A 44 -4.86 -5.77 5.22
N PRO A 45 -5.37 -4.72 5.91
CA PRO A 45 -6.56 -4.00 5.48
C PRO A 45 -6.43 -3.49 4.04
N LYS A 46 -7.54 -3.48 3.29
CA LYS A 46 -7.57 -2.99 1.90
C LYS A 46 -7.00 -1.57 1.74
N PRO A 47 -7.28 -0.60 2.64
CA PRO A 47 -6.70 0.74 2.54
C PRO A 47 -5.16 0.72 2.62
N VAL A 48 -4.59 -0.05 3.55
CA VAL A 48 -3.14 -0.16 3.72
C VAL A 48 -2.48 -0.77 2.48
N ARG A 49 -3.09 -1.81 1.90
CA ARG A 49 -2.61 -2.40 0.62
C ARG A 49 -2.61 -1.40 -0.52
N ARG A 50 -3.64 -0.55 -0.61
CA ARG A 50 -3.72 0.48 -1.65
C ARG A 50 -2.66 1.57 -1.45
N LEU A 51 -2.45 2.02 -0.22
CA LEU A 51 -1.40 3.00 0.08
C LEU A 51 0.00 2.46 -0.26
N LEU A 52 0.30 1.19 0.07
CA LEU A 52 1.54 0.54 -0.36
C LEU A 52 1.71 0.60 -1.89
N GLY A 53 0.64 0.27 -2.62
CA GLY A 53 0.60 0.32 -4.07
C GLY A 53 0.91 1.69 -4.64
N VAL A 54 0.26 2.72 -4.11
CA VAL A 54 0.44 4.10 -4.55
C VAL A 54 1.85 4.61 -4.24
N VAL A 55 2.33 4.39 -3.01
CA VAL A 55 3.61 4.95 -2.55
C VAL A 55 4.82 4.23 -3.15
N TYR A 56 4.77 2.89 -3.26
CA TYR A 56 5.94 2.10 -3.62
C TYR A 56 5.84 1.41 -4.98
N LEU A 57 4.62 1.10 -5.47
CA LEU A 57 4.42 0.40 -6.74
C LEU A 57 3.98 1.34 -7.88
N LYS A 58 3.91 2.65 -7.61
CA LYS A 58 3.44 3.68 -8.55
C LYS A 58 2.05 3.38 -9.12
N GLU A 59 1.16 2.79 -8.31
CA GLU A 59 -0.23 2.59 -8.75
C GLU A 59 -0.93 3.94 -8.97
N THR A 60 -1.59 4.07 -10.11
CA THR A 60 -2.49 5.19 -10.38
C THR A 60 -3.78 4.98 -9.59
N VAL A 61 -4.05 5.88 -8.64
CA VAL A 61 -5.41 6.06 -8.15
C VAL A 61 -6.15 6.78 -9.27
N THR A 62 -7.15 6.15 -9.86
CA THR A 62 -8.05 6.84 -10.79
C THR A 62 -8.64 8.04 -10.06
N PRO A 63 -8.39 9.27 -10.51
CA PRO A 63 -8.96 10.45 -9.87
C PRO A 63 -10.48 10.34 -9.93
N PHE A 64 -11.14 10.71 -8.85
CA PHE A 64 -12.58 10.91 -8.87
C PHE A 64 -12.87 12.07 -9.81
N THR A 65 -13.35 11.76 -11.02
CA THR A 65 -13.99 12.74 -11.89
C THR A 65 -15.45 12.81 -11.46
N PRO A 66 -15.89 13.86 -10.75
CA PRO A 66 -17.32 14.08 -10.60
C PRO A 66 -17.87 14.30 -12.01
N GLU A 67 -18.67 13.35 -12.49
CA GLU A 67 -19.49 13.52 -13.68
C GLU A 67 -20.26 14.83 -13.47
N THR A 68 -20.01 15.83 -14.32
CA THR A 68 -20.80 17.06 -14.29
C THR A 68 -22.25 16.67 -14.54
N HIS A 69 -23.08 16.69 -13.50
CA HIS A 69 -24.53 16.66 -13.62
C HIS A 69 -24.91 17.85 -14.51
N ASN A 70 -25.20 17.56 -15.77
CA ASN A 70 -25.77 18.53 -16.68
C ASN A 70 -27.23 18.74 -16.27
N THR A 71 -27.57 20.00 -16.01
CA THR A 71 -28.90 20.55 -15.71
C THR A 71 -29.91 20.21 -16.80
#